data_AF-A0A949Y3K4-F1
#
_entry.id   AF-A0A949Y3K4-F1
#
_cell.length_a   1.000
_cell.length_b   1.000
_cell.length_c   1.000
_cell.angle_alpha   90.00
_cell.angle_beta   90.00
_cell.angle_gamma   90.00
#
_symmetry.space_group_name_H-M   'P 1'
#
loop_
_entity.id
_entity.type
_entity.pdbx_description
1 polymer ?
#
loop_
_entity_poly.entity_id
_entity_poly.type
_entity_poly.pdbx_seq_one_letter_code
_entity_poly.pdbx_strand_id
1 'polypeptide(L)'
;GIVIIAIDELLRARTKYQLAPLAVGLGIYLPATATSAAALGAVIGWFYNRQVAKMPNGDVARRLGVLVASGLIVGESLFGVLFSGIVVATKNPSPLALVGDSFHNWSVALGLLAFAATILALYRWSARLAER
;
A
#
# COMPACT_ATOMS: atom_id res chain seq x y z
N GLY A 1 4.28 27.01 1.55
CA GLY A 1 5.54 26.80 0.81
C GLY A 1 6.67 27.57 1.46
N ILE A 2 6.79 28.87 1.16
CA ILE A 2 7.91 29.73 1.60
C ILE A 2 8.11 29.72 3.13
N VAL A 3 7.03 29.82 3.92
CA VAL A 3 7.11 29.80 5.39
C VAL A 3 7.70 28.49 5.93
N ILE A 4 7.32 27.35 5.35
CA ILE A 4 7.82 26.02 5.78
C ILE A 4 9.29 25.86 5.41
N ILE A 5 9.69 26.34 4.23
CA ILE A 5 11.10 26.33 3.79
C ILE A 5 11.94 27.22 4.71
N ALA A 6 11.45 28.40 5.06
CA ALA A 6 12.15 29.31 5.99
C ALA A 6 12.32 28.70 7.39
N ILE A 7 11.30 27.99 7.89
CA ILE A 7 11.38 27.26 9.16
C ILE A 7 12.38 26.10 9.08
N ASP A 8 12.38 25.33 7.99
CA ASP A 8 13.33 24.24 7.76
C ASP A 8 14.78 24.75 7.74
N GLU A 9 15.05 25.81 6.98
CA GLU A 9 16.38 26.43 6.89
C GLU A 9 16.88 26.92 8.27
N LEU A 10 15.98 27.49 9.07
CA LEU A 10 16.28 27.95 10.42
C LEU A 10 16.58 26.77 11.37
N LEU A 11 15.81 25.68 11.26
CA LEU A 11 16.00 24.44 12.02
C LEU A 11 17.33 23.75 11.66
N ARG A 12 17.70 23.76 10.38
CA ARG A 12 18.98 23.23 9.87
C ARG A 12 20.18 24.06 10.34
N ALA A 13 20.02 25.38 10.39
CA ALA A 13 21.06 26.29 10.85
C ALA A 13 21.29 26.23 12.37
N ARG A 14 20.28 25.82 13.16
CA ARG A 14 20.33 25.85 14.63
C ARG A 14 20.35 24.46 15.28
N THR A 15 19.95 23.42 14.57
CA THR A 15 19.70 22.08 15.15
C THR A 15 20.10 20.97 14.16
N LYS A 16 20.03 19.72 14.62
CA LYS A 16 20.21 18.53 13.75
C LYS A 16 18.93 18.06 13.06
N TYR A 17 17.79 18.72 13.33
CA TYR A 17 16.48 18.39 12.77
C TYR A 17 16.24 19.18 11.48
N GLN A 18 15.52 18.55 10.55
CA GLN A 18 15.08 19.14 9.29
C GLN A 18 13.62 18.73 9.05
N LEU A 19 12.80 19.69 8.66
CA LEU A 19 11.42 19.49 8.23
C LEU A 19 11.42 19.37 6.71
N ALA A 20 11.23 18.15 6.19
CA ALA A 20 11.09 17.94 4.75
C ALA A 20 9.85 18.71 4.21
N PRO A 21 10.01 19.84 3.51
CA PRO A 21 8.88 20.69 3.15
C PRO A 21 7.92 19.99 2.18
N LEU A 22 8.45 19.05 1.39
CA LEU A 22 7.69 18.17 0.50
C LEU A 22 6.76 17.20 1.24
N ALA A 23 7.22 16.64 2.36
CA ALA A 23 6.39 15.75 3.18
C ALA A 23 5.27 16.51 3.89
N VAL A 24 5.56 17.74 4.34
CA VAL A 24 4.55 18.63 4.92
C VAL A 24 3.53 19.06 3.86
N GLY A 25 3.99 19.38 2.64
CA GLY A 25 3.12 19.67 1.51
C GLY A 25 2.18 18.52 1.16
N LEU A 26 2.70 17.29 1.10
CA LEU A 26 1.90 16.07 0.93
C LEU A 26 0.86 15.91 2.04
N GLY A 27 1.24 16.11 3.31
CA GLY A 27 0.33 15.97 4.45
C GLY A 27 -0.81 17.00 4.48
N ILE A 28 -0.58 18.22 3.97
CA ILE A 28 -1.61 19.26 3.85
C ILE A 28 -2.53 18.99 2.65
N TYR A 29 -1.99 18.39 1.58
CA TYR A 29 -2.72 18.19 0.33
C TYR A 29 -3.55 16.89 0.32
N LEU A 30 -3.14 15.87 1.08
CA LEU A 30 -3.85 14.60 1.14
C LEU A 30 -4.87 14.55 2.28
N PRO A 31 -6.09 14.02 2.03
CA PRO A 31 -7.06 13.78 3.09
C PRO A 31 -6.48 12.83 4.15
N ALA A 32 -6.88 13.01 5.41
CA ALA A 32 -6.33 12.27 6.55
C ALA A 32 -6.41 10.73 6.38
N THR A 33 -7.39 10.23 5.63
CA THR A 33 -7.54 8.81 5.26
C THR A 33 -6.41 8.30 4.38
N ALA A 34 -6.03 9.04 3.33
CA ALA A 34 -4.94 8.67 2.44
C ALA A 34 -3.58 8.83 3.14
N THR A 35 -3.41 9.89 3.92
CA THR A 35 -2.17 10.15 4.68
C THR A 35 -1.94 9.08 5.76
N SER A 36 -2.99 8.64 6.46
CA SER A 36 -2.88 7.58 7.46
C SER A 36 -2.61 6.20 6.85
N ALA A 37 -3.23 5.87 5.72
CA ALA A 37 -2.90 4.65 4.98
C ALA A 37 -1.43 4.64 4.50
N ALA A 38 -0.96 5.76 3.95
CA ALA A 38 0.44 5.92 3.56
C ALA A 38 1.40 5.83 4.77
N ALA A 39 1.04 6.42 5.90
CA ALA A 39 1.81 6.33 7.14
C ALA A 39 1.91 4.89 7.65
N LEU A 40 0.78 4.15 7.68
CA LEU A 40 0.76 2.73 8.04
C LEU A 40 1.61 1.90 7.08
N GLY A 41 1.47 2.13 5.76
CA GLY A 41 2.31 1.49 4.75
C GLY A 41 3.81 1.77 4.93
N ALA A 42 4.17 3.00 5.30
CA ALA A 42 5.56 3.37 5.58
C ALA A 42 6.11 2.66 6.83
N VAL A 43 5.30 2.53 7.90
CA VAL A 43 5.68 1.77 9.10
C VAL A 43 5.90 0.30 8.76
N ILE A 44 4.99 -0.32 8.03
CA ILE A 44 5.10 -1.73 7.59
C ILE A 44 6.35 -1.91 6.70
N GLY A 45 6.55 -1.02 5.72
CA GLY A 45 7.70 -1.03 4.83
C GLY A 45 9.03 -0.84 5.57
N TRP A 46 9.05 -0.03 6.63
CA TRP A 46 10.22 0.11 7.50
C TRP A 46 10.57 -1.19 8.24
N PHE A 47 9.57 -1.86 8.82
CA PHE A 47 9.77 -3.17 9.44
C PHE A 47 10.26 -4.21 8.42
N TYR A 48 9.67 -4.24 7.23
CA TYR A 48 10.10 -5.12 6.15
C TYR A 48 11.56 -4.88 5.76
N ASN A 49 11.92 -3.63 5.46
CA ASN A 49 13.28 -3.26 5.09
C ASN A 49 14.31 -3.63 6.16
N ARG A 50 13.94 -3.50 7.45
CA ARG A 50 14.79 -3.89 8.58
C ARG A 50 14.98 -5.39 8.70
N GLN A 51 13.96 -6.19 8.37
CA GLN A 51 14.06 -7.66 8.36
C GLN A 51 14.92 -8.13 7.18
N VAL A 52 14.64 -7.61 6.00
CA VAL A 52 15.30 -7.99 4.75
C VAL A 52 16.78 -7.58 4.73
N ALA A 53 17.15 -6.48 5.38
CA ALA A 53 18.56 -6.05 5.49
C ALA A 53 19.46 -7.06 6.23
N LYS A 54 18.89 -8.03 6.96
CA LYS A 54 19.64 -9.08 7.66
C LYS A 54 19.81 -10.35 6.82
N MET A 55 19.18 -10.42 5.64
CA MET A 55 19.19 -11.61 4.78
C MET A 55 20.35 -11.54 3.77
N PRO A 56 20.93 -12.70 3.35
CA PRO A 56 22.03 -12.73 2.39
C PRO A 56 21.71 -12.04 1.05
N ASN A 57 20.46 -12.16 0.60
CA ASN A 57 19.95 -11.59 -0.66
C ASN A 57 18.98 -10.41 -0.43
N GLY A 58 19.24 -9.59 0.58
CA GLY A 58 18.34 -8.53 1.02
C GLY A 58 17.96 -7.51 -0.07
N ASP A 59 18.90 -7.15 -0.96
CA ASP A 59 18.61 -6.18 -2.03
C ASP A 59 17.63 -6.72 -3.07
N VAL A 60 17.71 -8.01 -3.39
CA VAL A 60 16.78 -8.68 -4.32
C VAL A 60 15.39 -8.74 -3.69
N ALA A 61 15.30 -9.18 -2.43
CA ALA A 61 14.03 -9.21 -1.70
C ALA A 61 13.39 -7.82 -1.61
N ARG A 62 14.16 -6.75 -1.35
CA ARG A 62 13.64 -5.37 -1.34
C ARG A 62 13.03 -4.98 -2.68
N ARG A 63 13.72 -5.26 -3.80
CA ARG A 63 13.22 -4.96 -5.15
C ARG A 63 11.95 -5.74 -5.48
N LEU A 64 11.92 -7.04 -5.14
CA LEU A 64 10.75 -7.89 -5.31
C LEU A 64 9.57 -7.40 -4.46
N GLY A 65 9.82 -6.97 -3.22
CA GLY A 65 8.80 -6.40 -2.34
C GLY A 65 8.15 -5.14 -2.92
N VAL A 66 8.97 -4.22 -3.49
CA VAL A 66 8.47 -3.03 -4.18
C VAL A 66 7.65 -3.43 -5.42
N LEU A 67 8.12 -4.41 -6.20
CA LEU A 67 7.44 -4.89 -7.41
C LEU A 67 6.08 -5.56 -7.10
N VAL A 68 6.00 -6.33 -6.01
CA VAL A 68 4.73 -6.91 -5.53
C VAL A 68 3.78 -5.81 -5.06
N ALA A 69 4.27 -4.83 -4.30
CA ALA A 69 3.44 -3.74 -3.81
C ALA A 69 2.89 -2.87 -4.94
N SER A 70 3.74 -2.46 -5.89
CA SER A 70 3.31 -1.67 -7.05
C SER A 70 2.38 -2.48 -7.97
N GLY A 71 2.64 -3.77 -8.14
CA GLY A 71 1.77 -4.68 -8.86
C GLY A 71 0.38 -4.81 -8.21
N LEU A 72 0.30 -4.86 -6.88
CA LEU A 72 -0.97 -4.91 -6.15
C LEU A 72 -1.75 -3.61 -6.29
N ILE A 73 -1.08 -2.45 -6.22
CA ILE A 73 -1.69 -1.12 -6.40
C ILE A 73 -2.27 -0.99 -7.82
N VAL A 74 -1.47 -1.30 -8.86
CA VAL A 74 -1.94 -1.21 -10.25
C VAL A 74 -3.00 -2.28 -10.53
N GLY A 75 -2.84 -3.47 -9.95
CA GLY A 75 -3.78 -4.58 -10.08
C GLY A 75 -5.18 -4.25 -9.56
N GLU A 76 -5.29 -3.57 -8.41
CA GLU A 76 -6.60 -3.15 -7.88
C GLU A 76 -7.32 -2.21 -8.87
N SER A 77 -6.58 -1.26 -9.45
CA SER A 77 -7.12 -0.27 -10.37
C SER A 77 -7.55 -0.93 -11.68
N LEU A 78 -6.72 -1.84 -12.23
CA LEU A 78 -7.05 -2.58 -13.45
C LEU A 78 -8.28 -3.47 -13.24
N PHE A 79 -8.36 -4.15 -12.09
CA PHE A 79 -9.53 -4.95 -11.73
C PHE A 79 -10.78 -4.09 -11.57
N GLY A 80 -10.68 -2.92 -10.95
CA GLY A 80 -11.81 -1.98 -10.80
C GLY A 80 -12.36 -1.49 -12.14
N VAL A 81 -11.48 -1.16 -13.10
CA VAL A 81 -11.88 -0.79 -14.47
C VAL A 81 -12.54 -1.97 -15.19
N LEU A 82 -11.93 -3.15 -15.12
CA LEU A 82 -12.49 -4.36 -15.73
C LEU A 82 -13.88 -4.69 -15.14
N PHE A 83 -14.01 -4.68 -13.82
CA PHE A 83 -15.26 -4.93 -13.11
C PHE A 83 -16.34 -3.90 -13.49
N SER A 84 -15.98 -2.62 -13.56
CA SER A 84 -16.90 -1.56 -14.00
C SER A 84 -17.40 -1.79 -15.43
N GLY A 85 -16.52 -2.25 -16.33
CA GLY A 85 -16.91 -2.64 -17.69
C GLY A 85 -17.94 -3.77 -17.72
N ILE A 86 -17.76 -4.79 -16.89
CA ILE A 86 -18.70 -5.91 -16.75
C ILE A 86 -20.05 -5.41 -16.23
N VAL A 87 -20.06 -4.58 -15.18
CA VAL A 87 -21.28 -4.00 -14.60
C VAL A 87 -22.09 -3.24 -15.65
N VAL A 88 -21.43 -2.41 -16.46
CA VAL A 88 -22.08 -1.64 -17.54
C VAL A 88 -22.62 -2.56 -18.63
N ALA A 89 -21.87 -3.60 -19.03
CA ALA A 89 -22.29 -4.54 -20.06
C ALA A 89 -23.51 -5.38 -19.64
N THR A 90 -23.52 -5.88 -18.39
CA THR A 90 -24.61 -6.70 -17.86
C THR A 90 -25.81 -5.87 -17.40
N LYS A 91 -25.67 -4.54 -17.26
CA LYS A 91 -26.65 -3.63 -16.64
C LYS A 91 -27.09 -4.07 -15.23
N ASN A 92 -26.26 -4.86 -14.56
CA ASN A 92 -26.51 -5.39 -13.22
C ASN A 92 -25.40 -4.87 -12.30
N PRO A 93 -25.73 -4.17 -11.20
CA PRO A 93 -24.73 -3.67 -10.24
C PRO A 93 -23.99 -4.78 -9.50
N SER A 94 -24.47 -6.03 -9.55
CA SER A 94 -23.87 -7.17 -8.86
C SER A 94 -23.75 -8.37 -9.81
N PRO A 95 -22.96 -8.25 -10.89
CA PRO A 95 -22.91 -9.26 -11.93
C PRO A 95 -22.19 -10.55 -11.48
N LEU A 96 -21.36 -10.47 -10.43
CA LEU A 96 -20.60 -11.58 -9.87
C LEU A 96 -21.16 -12.07 -8.51
N ALA A 97 -22.36 -11.62 -8.11
CA ALA A 97 -22.98 -12.07 -6.88
C ALA A 97 -23.45 -13.53 -7.02
N LEU A 98 -22.79 -14.43 -6.30
CA LEU A 98 -23.13 -15.87 -6.28
C LEU A 98 -23.99 -16.25 -5.07
N VAL A 99 -23.99 -15.42 -4.03
CA VAL A 99 -24.65 -15.68 -2.75
C VAL A 99 -25.50 -14.46 -2.38
N GLY A 100 -26.69 -14.69 -1.81
CA GLY A 100 -27.64 -13.63 -1.47
C GLY A 100 -27.26 -12.78 -0.25
N ASP A 101 -28.04 -11.73 0.00
CA ASP A 101 -27.77 -10.68 1.00
C ASP A 101 -27.61 -11.20 2.44
N SER A 102 -28.20 -12.35 2.78
CA SER A 102 -28.06 -13.00 4.08
C SER A 102 -26.61 -13.37 4.42
N PHE A 103 -25.73 -13.47 3.43
CA PHE A 103 -24.33 -13.81 3.61
C PHE A 103 -23.40 -12.60 3.73
N HIS A 104 -23.90 -11.36 3.61
CA HIS A 104 -23.10 -10.14 3.52
C HIS A 104 -21.98 -10.03 4.57
N ASN A 105 -22.30 -10.26 5.85
CA ASN A 105 -21.33 -10.17 6.94
C ASN A 105 -20.21 -11.22 6.81
N TRP A 106 -20.55 -12.45 6.41
CA TRP A 106 -19.56 -13.50 6.16
C TRP A 106 -18.73 -13.21 4.92
N SER A 107 -19.33 -12.63 3.88
CA SER A 107 -18.63 -12.20 2.66
C SER A 107 -17.54 -11.18 2.96
N VAL A 108 -17.83 -10.20 3.82
CA VAL A 108 -16.84 -9.18 4.24
C VAL A 108 -15.69 -9.82 5.00
N ALA A 109 -15.99 -10.68 5.97
CA ALA A 109 -14.95 -11.36 6.75
C ALA A 109 -14.07 -12.28 5.89
N LEU A 110 -14.69 -13.07 5.00
CA LEU A 110 -13.98 -13.96 4.07
C LEU A 110 -13.15 -13.18 3.05
N GLY A 111 -13.67 -12.07 2.52
CA GLY A 111 -12.93 -11.19 1.62
C GLY A 111 -11.68 -10.62 2.28
N LEU A 112 -11.81 -10.18 3.52
CA LEU A 112 -10.68 -9.64 4.30
C LEU A 112 -9.63 -10.71 4.60
N LEU A 113 -10.07 -11.92 4.96
CA LEU A 113 -9.19 -13.08 5.16
C LEU A 113 -8.49 -13.49 3.87
N ALA A 114 -9.21 -13.56 2.75
CA ALA A 114 -8.64 -13.92 1.45
C ALA A 114 -7.61 -12.88 0.98
N PHE A 115 -7.88 -11.60 1.19
CA PHE A 115 -6.95 -10.52 0.89
C PHE A 115 -5.67 -10.62 1.73
N ALA A 116 -5.81 -10.79 3.05
CA ALA A 116 -4.68 -10.98 3.95
C ALA A 116 -3.87 -12.24 3.60
N ALA A 117 -4.54 -13.35 3.30
CA ALA A 117 -3.91 -14.60 2.86
C ALA A 117 -3.14 -14.42 1.55
N THR A 118 -3.67 -13.64 0.61
CA THR A 118 -3.01 -13.34 -0.68
C THR A 118 -1.75 -12.53 -0.47
N ILE A 119 -1.79 -11.49 0.38
CA ILE A 119 -0.61 -10.71 0.74
C ILE A 119 0.45 -11.60 1.39
N LEU A 120 0.06 -12.45 2.35
CA LEU A 120 0.98 -13.38 3.00
C LEU A 120 1.55 -14.42 2.03
N ALA A 121 0.76 -14.92 1.09
CA ALA A 121 1.20 -15.87 0.09
C ALA A 121 2.24 -15.23 -0.85
N LEU A 122 1.96 -14.02 -1.35
CA LEU A 122 2.88 -13.25 -2.19
C LEU A 122 4.17 -12.92 -1.44
N TYR A 123 4.07 -12.55 -0.16
CA TYR A 123 5.21 -12.30 0.71
C TYR A 123 6.08 -13.54 0.91
N ARG A 124 5.47 -14.69 1.19
CA ARG A 124 6.20 -15.97 1.34
C ARG A 124 6.76 -16.46 0.01
N TRP A 125 6.14 -16.10 -1.11
CA TRP A 125 6.64 -16.43 -2.43
C TRP A 125 7.87 -15.58 -2.79
N SER A 126 7.82 -14.27 -2.55
CA SER A 126 8.96 -13.38 -2.79
C SER A 126 10.15 -13.69 -1.88
N ALA A 127 9.91 -14.02 -0.60
CA ALA A 127 10.95 -14.46 0.31
C ALA A 127 11.64 -15.76 -0.15
N ARG A 128 10.85 -16.75 -0.60
CA ARG A 128 11.40 -18.01 -1.15
C ARG A 128 12.17 -17.81 -2.45
N LEU A 129 11.77 -16.84 -3.27
CA LEU A 129 12.48 -16.50 -4.50
C LEU A 129 13.85 -15.86 -4.21
N ALA A 130 13.97 -15.14 -3.10
CA ALA A 130 15.21 -14.52 -2.67
C ALA A 130 16.19 -15.52 -1.99
N GLU A 131 15.70 -16.67 -1.53
CA GLU A 131 16.55 -17.74 -0.97
C GLU A 131 17.18 -18.65 -2.05
N ARG A 132 16.68 -18.59 -3.28
CA ARG A 132 17.24 -19.29 -4.46
C ARG A 132 18.29 -18.44 -5.16
#